data_AF-A0A3D3T916-F1
#
_entry.id   AF-A0A3D3T916-F1
#
_cell.length_a   1.000
_cell.length_b   1.000
_cell.length_c   1.000
_cell.angle_alpha   90.00
_cell.angle_beta   90.00
_cell.angle_gamma   90.00
#
_symmetry.space_group_name_H-M   'P 1'
#
loop_
_entity.id
_entity.type
_entity.pdbx_description
1 polymer ?
#
loop_
_entity_poly.entity_id
_entity_poly.type
_entity_poly.pdbx_seq_one_letter_code
_entity_poly.pdbx_strand_id
1 'polypeptide(L)' 'ILLPVLLVLGLGSRFAAAGLFIINIVAVISLEEIAPAALYLHYIWGILLLQVFIWGGGLLSMDRWTLRVR' A
#
# COMPACT_ATOMS: atom_id res chain seq x y z
N ILE A 1 -7.37 -7.69 5.49
CA ILE A 1 -6.51 -7.82 6.70
C ILE A 1 -5.08 -8.27 6.36
N LEU A 2 -4.88 -9.20 5.41
CA LEU A 2 -3.54 -9.69 5.05
C LEU A 2 -2.62 -8.62 4.42
N LEU A 3 -3.11 -7.83 3.46
CA LEU A 3 -2.26 -6.89 2.72
C LEU A 3 -1.53 -5.84 3.59
N PRO A 4 -2.17 -5.22 4.61
CA PRO A 4 -1.43 -4.36 5.55
C PRO A 4 -0.28 -5.06 6.26
N VAL A 5 -0.47 -6.32 6.69
CA VAL A 5 0.58 -7.09 7.37
C VAL A 5 1.74 -7.37 6.43
N LEU A 6 1.45 -7.76 5.19
CA LEU A 6 2.47 -7.97 4.15
C LEU A 6 3.24 -6.68 3.85
N LEU A 7 2.55 -5.54 3.75
CA LEU A 7 3.17 -4.24 3.49
C LEU A 7 4.09 -3.82 4.66
N VAL A 8 3.65 -3.98 5.91
CA VAL A 8 4.44 -3.63 7.11
C VAL A 8 5.69 -4.49 7.23
N LEU A 9 5.58 -5.80 6.98
CA LEU A 9 6.75 -6.70 6.96
C LEU A 9 7.63 -6.48 5.73
N GLY A 10 7.14 -5.76 4.72
CA GLY A 10 7.81 -5.61 3.44
C GLY A 10 7.99 -6.94 2.71
N LEU A 11 6.96 -7.81 2.76
CA LEU A 11 6.88 -9.08 2.04
C LEU A 11 5.96 -8.90 0.82
N GLY A 12 6.51 -9.10 -0.38
CA GLY A 12 5.81 -8.79 -1.63
C GLY A 12 5.38 -7.32 -1.67
N SER A 13 6.26 -6.39 -1.29
CA SER A 13 5.92 -4.98 -1.01
C SER A 13 5.14 -4.31 -2.14
N ARG A 14 5.52 -4.57 -3.40
CA ARG A 14 4.81 -4.05 -4.59
C ARG A 14 3.40 -4.62 -4.71
N PHE A 15 3.25 -5.93 -4.48
CA PHE A 15 1.95 -6.61 -4.53
C PHE A 15 1.03 -6.12 -3.41
N ALA A 16 1.54 -6.04 -2.18
CA ALA A 16 0.78 -5.53 -1.03
C ALA A 16 0.33 -4.07 -1.25
N ALA A 17 1.24 -3.22 -1.74
CA ALA A 17 0.93 -1.82 -2.05
C ALA A 17 -0.12 -1.68 -3.16
N ALA A 18 -0.01 -2.45 -4.25
CA ALA A 18 -0.98 -2.44 -5.34
C ALA A 18 -2.38 -2.87 -4.87
N GLY A 19 -2.47 -3.96 -4.09
CA GLY A 19 -3.74 -4.42 -3.56
C GLY A 19 -4.38 -3.41 -2.61
N LEU A 20 -3.59 -2.76 -1.74
CA LEU A 20 -4.08 -1.71 -0.84
C LEU A 20 -4.49 -0.45 -1.60
N PHE A 21 -3.81 -0.10 -2.70
CA PHE A 21 -4.18 1.02 -3.55
C PHE A 21 -5.55 0.79 -4.20
N ILE A 22 -5.80 -0.41 -4.70
CA ILE A 22 -7.11 -0.80 -5.24
C ILE A 22 -8.18 -0.71 -4.15
N ILE A 23 -7.94 -1.26 -2.95
CA ILE A 23 -8.89 -1.18 -1.83
C ILE A 23 -9.14 0.27 -1.43
N ASN A 24 -8.13 1.13 -1.47
CA ASN A 24 -8.26 2.56 -1.18
C ASN A 24 -9.20 3.25 -2.18
N ILE A 25 -9.05 2.97 -3.49
CA ILE A 25 -9.98 3.46 -4.52
C ILE A 25 -11.39 2.93 -4.29
N VAL A 26 -11.53 1.61 -4.07
CA VAL A 26 -12.82 0.97 -3.83
C VAL A 26 -13.52 1.62 -2.64
N ALA A 27 -12.79 1.91 -1.55
CA ALA A 27 -13.35 2.58 -0.38
C ALA A 27 -13.92 3.97 -0.72
N VAL A 28 -13.23 4.77 -1.54
CA VAL A 28 -13.72 6.09 -1.97
C VAL A 28 -14.97 5.98 -2.83
N ILE A 29 -14.99 5.08 -3.83
CA ILE A 29 -16.13 4.96 -4.75
C ILE A 29 -17.33 4.21 -4.16
N SER A 30 -17.15 3.54 -3.02
CA SER A 30 -18.22 2.78 -2.36
C SER A 30 -19.11 3.63 -1.46
N LEU A 31 -18.66 4.84 -1.09
CA LEU A 31 -19.46 5.78 -0.30
C LEU A 31 -20.02 6.88 -1.20
N GLU A 32 -21.32 7.12 -1.10
CA GLU A 32 -22.01 8.22 -1.80
C GLU A 32 -21.58 9.58 -1.25
N GLU A 33 -21.47 9.70 0.08
CA GLU A 33 -21.00 10.90 0.75
C GLU A 33 -19.86 10.56 1.71
N ILE A 34 -18.69 11.14 1.45
CA ILE A 34 -17.49 10.95 2.27
C ILE A 34 -17.12 12.28 2.93
N ALA A 35 -16.81 12.24 4.23
CA ALA A 35 -16.34 13.43 4.92
C ALA A 35 -15.06 13.96 4.24
N PRO A 36 -14.92 15.28 4.00
CA PRO A 36 -13.76 15.82 3.28
C PRO A 36 -12.41 15.40 3.88
N ALA A 37 -12.30 15.37 5.20
CA ALA A 37 -11.10 14.91 5.89
C ALA A 37 -10.72 13.45 5.58
N ALA A 38 -11.72 12.56 5.46
CA ALA A 38 -11.50 11.17 5.08
C ALA A 38 -11.04 11.06 3.62
N LEU A 39 -11.64 11.82 2.70
CA LEU A 39 -11.20 11.87 1.30
C LEU A 39 -9.75 12.33 1.16
N TYR A 40 -9.34 13.36 1.91
CA TYR A 40 -7.94 13.79 1.92
C TYR A 40 -7.00 12.69 2.42
N LEU A 41 -7.40 11.92 3.44
CA LEU A 41 -6.62 10.76 3.88
C LEU A 41 -6.50 9.72 2.76
N HIS A 42 -7.56 9.44 2.00
CA HIS A 42 -7.49 8.54 0.85
C HIS A 42 -6.48 8.98 -0.21
N TYR A 43 -6.41 10.29 -0.51
CA TYR A 43 -5.38 10.82 -1.41
C TYR A 43 -3.97 10.64 -0.86
N ILE A 44 -3.73 10.99 0.40
CA ILE A 44 -2.42 10.86 1.04
C ILE A 44 -1.98 9.39 1.03
N TRP A 45 -2.84 8.49 1.52
CA TRP A 45 -2.55 7.06 1.54
C TRP A 45 -2.37 6.49 0.13
N GLY A 46 -3.17 6.94 -0.84
CA GLY A 46 -3.05 6.52 -2.24
C GLY A 46 -1.68 6.88 -2.83
N ILE A 47 -1.21 8.10 -2.61
CA ILE A 47 0.12 8.55 -3.06
C ILE A 47 1.24 7.75 -2.38
N LEU A 48 1.14 7.54 -1.06
CA LEU A 48 2.13 6.76 -0.32
C LEU A 48 2.20 5.30 -0.79
N LEU A 49 1.05 4.68 -1.07
CA LEU A 49 0.99 3.32 -1.62
C LEU A 49 1.57 3.27 -3.04
N LEU A 50 1.26 4.26 -3.87
CA LEU A 50 1.82 4.37 -5.22
C LEU A 50 3.35 4.52 -5.17
N GLN A 51 3.86 5.27 -4.19
CA GLN A 51 5.31 5.37 -3.95
C GLN A 51 5.91 3.98 -3.64
N VAL A 52 5.33 3.22 -2.72
CA VAL A 52 5.84 1.86 -2.44
C VAL A 52 5.73 0.94 -3.65
N PHE A 53 4.68 1.08 -4.47
CA PHE A 53 4.51 0.29 -5.69
C PHE A 53 5.61 0.58 -6.74
N ILE A 54 5.93 1.86 -6.97
CA ILE A 54 6.92 2.28 -7.97
C ILE A 54 8.34 1.93 -7.51
N TRP A 55 8.70 2.31 -6.28
CA TRP A 55 10.08 2.22 -5.77
C TRP A 55 10.37 0.94 -4.97
N GLY A 56 9.34 0.20 -4.55
CA GLY A 56 9.47 -0.99 -3.69
C GLY A 56 9.58 -0.66 -2.19
N GLY A 57 9.71 -1.70 -1.36
CA GLY A 57 9.72 -1.59 0.11
C GLY A 57 11.02 -1.06 0.75
N GLY A 58 12.06 -0.78 -0.03
CA GLY A 58 13.30 -0.16 0.45
C GLY A 58 14.24 -1.07 1.25
N LEU A 59 15.12 -0.47 2.07
CA LEU A 59 16.22 -1.17 2.75
C LEU A 59 15.77 -2.12 3.87
N LEU A 60 14.67 -1.77 4.56
CA LEU A 60 14.15 -2.49 5.72
C LEU A 60 13.14 -3.59 5.33
N SER A 61 12.77 -3.68 4.04
CA SER A 61 11.84 -4.69 3.55
C SER A 61 12.47 -6.08 3.54
N MET A 62 11.70 -7.07 4.02
CA MET A 62 12.11 -8.48 4.01
C MET A 62 12.32 -9.02 2.59
N ASP A 63 11.69 -8.44 1.56
CA ASP A 63 11.94 -8.77 0.14
C ASP A 63 13.43 -8.71 -0.21
N ARG A 64 14.18 -7.79 0.41
CA ARG A 64 15.60 -7.60 0.14
C ARG A 64 16.47 -8.70 0.75
N TRP A 65 16.03 -9.32 1.85
CA TRP A 65 16.76 -10.42 2.48
C TRP A 65 16.58 -11.71 1.67
N THR A 66 15.40 -11.94 1.10
CA THR A 66 15.12 -13.10 0.26
C THR A 66 15.94 -13.11 -1.04
N LEU A 67 16.26 -11.93 -1.60
CA LEU A 67 17.11 -11.78 -2.78
C LEU A 67 18.62 -11.85 -2.50
N ARG A 68 19.07 -11.80 -1.23
CA ARG A 68 20.49 -11.88 -0.85
C ARG A 68 20.98 -13.30 -0.52
N VAL A 69 20.05 -14.25 -0.34
CA VAL A 69 20.35 -15.64 0.04
C VAL A 69 20.32 -16.59 -1.18
N ARG A 70 20.01 -16.06 -2.37
CA ARG A 70 20.28 -16.70 -3.66
C ARG A 70 21.52 -16.09 -4.29
#